data_AF-A0A173H085-F1
#
_entry.id   AF-A0A173H085-F1
#
_cell.length_a   1.000
_cell.length_b   1.000
_cell.length_c   1.000
_cell.angle_alpha   90.00
_cell.angle_beta   90.00
_cell.angle_gamma   90.00
#
_symmetry.space_group_name_H-M   'P 1'
#
loop_
_entity.id
_entity.type
_entity.pdbx_description
1 polymer ?
#
loop_
_entity_poly.entity_id
_entity_poly.type
_entity_poly.pdbx_seq_one_letter_code
_entity_poly.pdbx_strand_id
1 'polypeptide(L)'
;MTRKKYASDISREKFSEIEPLLRSVRRRTKPTTVDLYEVFCAVLYLLRTGCQWRFLPSEFPKWQTVYAYFSKWSQPDQHGVSVLEQALKKSDWRGAHKTGTQRQHDVLDHGRAEREEH
;
A
#
# COMPACT_ATOMS: atom_id res chain seq x y z
N MET A 1 14.42 20.01 -1.07
CA MET A 1 13.44 19.63 -2.10
C MET A 1 12.07 19.50 -1.41
N THR A 2 11.16 20.42 -1.69
CA THR A 2 9.80 20.44 -1.17
C THR A 2 8.93 19.50 -2.00
N ARG A 3 8.60 18.34 -1.44
CA ARG A 3 7.67 17.37 -2.05
C ARG A 3 6.27 17.99 -2.13
N LYS A 4 5.59 17.83 -3.27
CA LYS A 4 4.17 18.22 -3.39
C LYS A 4 3.33 17.41 -2.41
N LYS A 5 2.49 18.09 -1.64
CA LYS A 5 1.49 17.46 -0.78
C LYS A 5 0.29 17.07 -1.63
N TYR A 6 -0.08 15.79 -1.56
CA TYR A 6 -1.26 15.24 -2.21
C TYR A 6 -2.40 15.15 -1.20
N ALA A 7 -3.65 15.26 -1.66
CA ALA A 7 -4.83 15.12 -0.81
C ALA A 7 -4.97 13.73 -0.15
N SER A 8 -4.21 12.75 -0.63
CA SER A 8 -4.09 11.41 -0.05
C SER A 8 -3.08 11.29 1.09
N ASP A 9 -2.30 12.34 1.36
CA ASP A 9 -1.27 12.31 2.38
C ASP A 9 -1.84 12.43 3.78
N ILE A 10 -1.24 11.69 4.72
CA ILE A 10 -1.54 11.81 6.14
C ILE A 10 -0.51 12.71 6.83
N SER A 11 -0.88 13.30 7.97
CA SER A 11 0.08 14.06 8.76
C SER A 11 1.20 13.16 9.28
N ARG A 12 2.41 13.73 9.43
CA ARG A 12 3.56 13.00 9.99
C ARG A 12 3.30 12.53 11.42
N GLU A 13 2.48 13.26 12.17
CA GLU A 13 2.08 12.88 13.53
C GLU A 13 1.27 11.59 13.52
N LYS A 14 0.25 11.51 12.65
CA LYS A 14 -0.53 10.28 12.45
C LYS A 14 0.33 9.14 11.92
N PHE A 15 1.28 9.46 11.05
CA PHE A 15 2.24 8.46 10.58
C PHE A 15 3.10 7.89 11.70
N SER A 16 3.57 8.73 12.64
CA SER A 16 4.39 8.29 13.78
C SER A 16 3.69 7.22 14.63
N GLU A 17 2.36 7.30 14.75
CA GLU A 17 1.56 6.31 15.47
C GLU A 17 1.49 4.93 14.78
N ILE A 18 1.60 4.89 13.44
CA ILE A 18 1.52 3.66 12.64
C ILE A 18 2.89 3.12 12.23
N GLU A 19 3.91 3.98 12.19
CA GLU A 19 5.29 3.65 11.88
C GLU A 19 5.81 2.40 12.62
N PRO A 20 5.61 2.24 13.94
CA PRO A 20 6.09 1.04 14.64
C PRO A 20 5.46 -0.25 14.14
N LEU A 21 4.19 -0.23 13.72
CA LEU A 21 3.51 -1.39 13.13
C LEU A 21 4.11 -1.73 11.76
N LEU A 22 4.39 -0.72 10.93
CA LEU A 22 5.01 -0.93 9.62
C LEU A 22 6.46 -1.43 9.74
N ARG A 23 7.17 -1.00 10.78
CA ARG A 23 8.53 -1.44 11.10
C ARG A 23 8.58 -2.88 11.62
N SER A 24 7.58 -3.34 12.37
CA SER A 24 7.59 -4.68 12.98
C SER A 24 7.56 -5.82 11.95
N VAL A 25 6.91 -5.60 10.80
CA VAL A 25 6.86 -6.56 9.68
C VAL A 25 8.24 -6.83 9.08
N ARG A 26 9.19 -5.91 9.25
CA ARG A 26 10.49 -5.98 8.60
C ARG A 26 11.58 -6.48 9.55
N ARG A 27 12.04 -7.71 9.32
CA ARG A 27 13.35 -8.16 9.81
C ARG A 27 14.46 -7.38 9.07
N ARG A 28 15.26 -6.63 9.82
CA ARG A 28 16.22 -5.63 9.30
C ARG A 28 17.46 -6.34 8.72
N THR A 29 17.48 -6.59 7.41
CA THR A 29 18.65 -7.21 6.74
C THR A 29 19.60 -6.21 6.06
N LYS A 30 19.17 -4.97 5.79
CA LYS A 30 20.03 -3.91 5.23
C LYS A 30 19.60 -2.53 5.74
N PRO A 31 20.53 -1.63 6.13
CA PRO A 31 20.18 -0.24 6.42
C PRO A 31 19.57 0.39 5.17
N THR A 32 18.40 1.00 5.32
CA THR A 32 17.64 1.56 4.22
C THR A 32 17.71 3.08 4.28
N THR A 33 18.08 3.69 3.16
CA THR A 33 18.06 5.13 2.88
C THR A 33 16.68 5.66 2.48
N VAL A 34 15.69 4.78 2.34
CA VAL A 34 14.32 5.13 1.93
C VAL A 34 13.47 5.48 3.15
N ASP A 35 12.85 6.65 3.09
CA ASP A 35 11.91 7.15 4.09
C ASP A 35 10.59 6.36 4.06
N LEU A 36 10.18 5.80 5.20
CA LEU A 36 8.97 4.96 5.30
C LEU A 36 7.69 5.78 5.11
N TYR A 37 7.70 7.06 5.50
CA TYR A 37 6.57 7.95 5.33
C TYR A 37 6.30 8.18 3.85
N GLU A 38 7.34 8.45 3.05
CA GLU A 38 7.20 8.60 1.59
C GLU A 38 6.65 7.33 0.92
N VAL A 39 7.09 6.14 1.37
CA VAL A 39 6.57 4.87 0.88
C VAL A 39 5.09 4.70 1.23
N PHE A 40 4.69 5.01 2.46
CA PHE A 40 3.30 4.88 2.89
C PHE A 40 2.40 5.89 2.16
N CYS A 41 2.83 7.14 2.02
CA CYS A 41 2.12 8.14 1.21
C CYS A 41 1.96 7.70 -0.25
N ALA A 42 2.96 7.05 -0.85
CA ALA A 42 2.85 6.49 -2.20
C ALA A 42 1.77 5.40 -2.28
N VAL A 43 1.70 4.52 -1.27
CA VAL A 43 0.64 3.50 -1.18
C VAL A 43 -0.73 4.14 -1.03
N LEU A 44 -0.89 5.14 -0.17
CA LEU A 44 -2.16 5.85 -0.01
C LEU A 44 -2.60 6.55 -1.31
N TYR A 45 -1.66 7.18 -2.02
CA TYR A 45 -1.92 7.78 -3.32
C TYR A 45 -2.45 6.74 -4.31
N LEU A 46 -1.81 5.57 -4.38
CA LEU A 46 -2.24 4.46 -5.24
C LEU A 46 -3.63 3.93 -4.85
N LEU A 47 -3.91 3.76 -3.55
CA LEU A 47 -5.22 3.31 -3.07
C LEU A 47 -6.32 4.33 -3.32
N ARG A 48 -6.02 5.62 -3.26
CA ARG A 48 -6.99 6.69 -3.54
C ARG A 48 -7.31 6.81 -5.03
N THR A 49 -6.26 6.81 -5.86
CA THR A 49 -6.38 7.08 -7.30
C THR A 49 -6.69 5.84 -8.12
N GLY A 50 -6.29 4.65 -7.63
CA GLY A 50 -6.37 3.40 -8.37
C GLY A 50 -5.46 3.36 -9.59
N CYS A 51 -4.46 4.25 -9.70
CA CYS A 51 -3.57 4.26 -10.85
C CYS A 51 -2.70 2.99 -10.92
N GLN A 52 -2.11 2.71 -12.08
CA GLN A 52 -1.17 1.59 -12.20
C GLN A 52 0.16 1.94 -11.54
N TRP A 53 0.84 0.93 -10.95
CA TRP A 53 2.14 1.10 -10.27
C TRP A 53 3.20 1.88 -11.07
N ARG A 54 3.21 1.73 -12.41
CA ARG A 54 4.18 2.40 -13.29
C ARG A 54 3.92 3.89 -13.48
N PHE A 55 2.72 4.38 -13.17
CA PHE A 55 2.32 5.78 -13.26
C PHE A 55 2.50 6.53 -11.94
N LEU A 56 3.17 5.93 -10.96
CA LEU A 56 3.49 6.61 -9.71
C LEU A 56 4.36 7.85 -10.01
N PRO A 57 4.02 9.04 -9.46
CA PRO A 57 4.81 10.25 -9.64
C PRO A 57 6.28 10.06 -9.25
N SER A 58 7.20 10.68 -9.99
CA SER A 58 8.65 10.57 -9.76
C SER A 58 9.13 11.22 -8.45
N GLU A 59 8.28 11.98 -7.77
CA GLU A 59 8.54 12.53 -6.44
C GLU A 59 8.57 11.43 -5.37
N PHE A 60 7.87 10.32 -5.61
CA PHE A 60 7.84 9.19 -4.71
C PHE A 60 9.06 8.28 -4.91
N PRO A 61 9.41 7.46 -3.90
CA PRO A 61 10.40 6.41 -4.10
C PRO A 61 9.97 5.49 -5.25
N LYS A 62 10.98 4.90 -5.92
CA LYS A 62 10.78 4.00 -7.06
C LYS A 62 9.65 3.00 -6.79
N TRP A 63 8.72 2.86 -7.74
CA TRP A 63 7.52 2.04 -7.57
C TRP A 63 7.84 0.59 -7.20
N GLN A 64 8.97 0.02 -7.63
CA GLN A 64 9.39 -1.34 -7.25
C GLN A 64 9.62 -1.45 -5.74
N THR A 65 10.22 -0.41 -5.15
CA THR A 65 10.40 -0.33 -3.70
C THR A 65 9.05 -0.26 -3.02
N VAL A 66 8.17 0.64 -3.46
CA VAL A 66 6.82 0.80 -2.89
C VAL A 66 6.03 -0.49 -2.96
N TYR A 67 6.06 -1.18 -4.11
CA TYR A 67 5.42 -2.47 -4.30
C TYR A 67 5.98 -3.55 -3.35
N ALA A 68 7.30 -3.61 -3.18
CA ALA A 68 7.91 -4.56 -2.25
C ALA A 68 7.49 -4.31 -0.79
N TYR A 69 7.28 -3.05 -0.40
CA TYR A 69 6.71 -2.71 0.92
C TYR A 69 5.23 -3.07 1.01
N PHE A 70 4.44 -2.67 0.01
CA PHE A 70 3.02 -3.00 -0.06
C PHE A 70 2.77 -4.52 0.04
N SER A 71 3.50 -5.31 -0.74
CA SER A 71 3.39 -6.77 -0.74
C SER A 71 3.72 -7.38 0.62
N LYS A 72 4.70 -6.84 1.34
CA LYS A 72 5.03 -7.29 2.71
C LYS A 72 3.96 -6.91 3.72
N TRP A 73 3.44 -5.68 3.65
CA TRP A 73 2.41 -5.21 4.58
C TRP A 73 1.04 -5.82 4.30
N SER A 74 0.77 -6.24 3.06
CA SER A 74 -0.47 -6.88 2.63
C SER A 74 -0.51 -8.37 2.94
N GLN A 75 0.59 -8.99 3.42
CA GLN A 75 0.56 -10.37 3.84
C GLN A 75 -0.35 -10.51 5.08
N PRO A 76 -1.33 -11.43 5.05
CA PRO A 76 -2.19 -11.67 6.19
C PRO A 76 -1.36 -12.28 7.33
N ASP A 77 -1.57 -11.78 8.54
CA ASP A 77 -1.02 -12.40 9.74
C ASP A 77 -1.83 -13.66 10.11
N GLN A 78 -1.44 -14.34 11.19
CA GLN A 78 -2.13 -15.51 11.76
C GLN A 78 -3.64 -15.31 12.01
N HIS A 79 -4.11 -14.06 12.13
CA HIS A 79 -5.53 -13.71 12.30
C HIS A 79 -6.25 -13.32 10.99
N GLY A 80 -5.60 -13.46 9.83
CA GLY A 80 -6.17 -13.08 8.52
C GLY A 80 -6.17 -11.57 8.24
N VAL A 81 -5.80 -10.73 9.21
CA VAL A 81 -5.69 -9.27 9.04
C VAL A 81 -4.26 -8.90 8.67
N SER A 82 -4.12 -8.11 7.61
CA SER A 82 -2.81 -7.59 7.18
C SER A 82 -2.36 -6.39 8.02
N VAL A 83 -1.05 -6.20 8.19
CA VAL A 83 -0.52 -5.03 8.91
C VAL A 83 -0.85 -3.73 8.18
N LEU A 84 -0.93 -3.77 6.85
CA LEU A 84 -1.41 -2.65 6.05
C LEU A 84 -2.82 -2.24 6.49
N GLU A 85 -3.72 -3.20 6.66
CA GLU A 85 -5.10 -2.94 7.05
C GLU A 85 -5.22 -2.37 8.47
N GLN A 86 -4.39 -2.84 9.40
CA GLN A 86 -4.29 -2.25 10.73
C GLN A 86 -3.79 -0.80 10.68
N ALA A 87 -2.78 -0.51 9.85
CA ALA A 87 -2.25 0.83 9.66
C ALA A 87 -3.27 1.77 9.01
N LEU A 88 -4.04 1.29 8.02
CA LEU A 88 -5.13 2.04 7.39
C LEU A 88 -6.24 2.36 8.41
N LYS A 89 -6.65 1.37 9.21
CA LYS A 89 -7.65 1.56 10.27
C LYS A 89 -7.19 2.60 11.30
N LYS A 90 -5.93 2.54 11.72
CA LYS A 90 -5.36 3.46 12.72
C LYS A 90 -5.11 4.87 12.19
N SER A 91 -4.93 5.02 10.87
CA SER A 91 -4.80 6.32 10.20
C SER A 91 -6.14 6.94 9.79
N ASP A 92 -7.27 6.36 10.23
CA ASP A 92 -8.63 6.78 9.87
C ASP A 92 -8.90 6.76 8.35
N TRP A 93 -8.25 5.86 7.61
CA TRP A 93 -8.43 5.75 6.17
C TRP A 93 -9.87 5.34 5.82
N ARG A 94 -10.53 6.18 5.01
CA ARG A 94 -11.90 5.98 4.49
C ARG A 94 -11.93 5.56 3.01
N GLY A 95 -10.80 5.10 2.47
CA GLY A 95 -10.69 4.68 1.06
C GLY A 95 -10.81 3.17 0.91
N ALA A 96 -10.72 2.69 -0.34
CA ALA A 96 -10.75 1.26 -0.64
C ALA A 96 -9.55 0.52 0.00
N HIS A 97 -9.79 -0.70 0.45
CA HIS A 97 -8.79 -1.61 1.01
C HIS A 97 -8.11 -2.44 -0.09
N LYS A 98 -8.76 -2.55 -1.26
CA LYS A 98 -8.28 -3.25 -2.45
C LYS A 98 -7.64 -2.25 -3.43
N THR A 99 -6.39 -2.50 -3.82
CA THR A 99 -5.72 -1.77 -4.92
C THR A 99 -6.48 -1.97 -6.23
N GLY A 100 -6.40 -1.02 -7.17
CA GLY A 100 -7.01 -1.15 -8.51
C GLY A 100 -6.65 -2.47 -9.22
N THR A 101 -5.40 -2.94 -9.05
CA THR A 101 -4.92 -4.25 -9.53
C THR A 101 -5.62 -5.44 -8.89
N GLN A 102 -5.91 -5.38 -7.58
CA GLN A 102 -6.64 -6.43 -6.87
C GLN A 102 -8.12 -6.47 -7.30
N ARG A 103 -8.72 -5.30 -7.55
CA ARG A 103 -10.07 -5.20 -8.14
C ARG A 103 -10.11 -5.81 -9.54
N GLN A 104 -9.09 -5.56 -10.37
CA GLN A 104 -8.99 -6.21 -11.68
C GLN A 104 -8.86 -7.74 -11.57
N HIS A 105 -8.09 -8.26 -10.60
CA HIS A 105 -7.96 -9.72 -10.42
C HIS A 105 -9.27 -10.38 -9.96
N ASP A 106 -10.00 -9.78 -9.00
CA ASP A 106 -11.34 -10.21 -8.55
C ASP A 106 -12.34 -10.27 -9.74
N VAL A 107 -12.32 -9.25 -10.60
CA VAL A 107 -13.21 -9.16 -11.77
C VAL A 107 -12.84 -10.19 -12.85
N LEU A 108 -11.55 -10.51 -13.01
CA LEU A 108 -11.08 -11.47 -14.00
C LEU A 108 -11.30 -12.94 -13.59
N ASP A 109 -11.33 -13.24 -12.28
CA ASP A 109 -11.60 -14.60 -11.77
C ASP A 109 -13.07 -15.00 -11.99
N HIS A 110 -14.02 -14.07 -11.81
CA HIS A 110 -15.45 -14.32 -12.06
C HIS A 110 -15.76 -14.62 -13.53
N GLY A 111 -14.95 -14.15 -14.48
CA GLY A 111 -15.11 -14.45 -15.92
C GLY A 111 -14.46 -15.76 -16.40
N ARG A 112 -13.70 -16.45 -15.54
CA ARG A 112 -13.03 -17.72 -15.88
C ARG A 112 -13.85 -18.95 -15.47
N ALA A 113 -14.67 -18.83 -14.44
CA ALA A 113 -15.55 -19.90 -13.98
C ALA A 113 -16.69 -20.25 -14.95
N GLU A 114 -17.02 -19.38 -15.91
CA GLU A 114 -18.14 -19.58 -16.85
C GLU A 114 -17.74 -20.21 -18.20
N ARG A 115 -16.52 -20.76 -18.35
CA ARG A 115 -16.04 -21.36 -19.62
C ARG A 115 -15.57 -22.82 -19.52
N GLU A 116 -15.88 -23.53 -18.45
CA GLU A 116 -15.59 -24.97 -18.32
C GLU A 116 -16.85 -25.86 -18.31
N GLU A 117 -18.01 -25.32 -18.68
CA GLU A 117 -19.23 -26.10 -18.90
C GLU A 117 -19.66 -26.02 -20.38
N HIS A 118 -18.94 -26.73 -21.26
CA HIS A 118 -19.49 -27.15 -22.56
C HIS A 118 -18.72 -28.31 -23.18
#